data_AF-A0AA38TK39-F1
#
_entry.id   AF-A0AA38TK39-F1
#
_cell.length_a   1.000
_cell.length_b   1.000
_cell.length_c   1.000
_cell.angle_alpha   90.00
_cell.angle_beta   90.00
_cell.angle_gamma   90.00
#
_symmetry.space_group_name_H-M   'P 1'
#
loop_
_entity.id
_entity.type
_entity.pdbx_description
1 polymer ?
#
loop_
_entity_poly.entity_id
_entity_poly.type
_entity_poly.pdbx_seq_one_letter_code
_entity_poly.pdbx_strand_id
1 'polypeptide(L)' 'MPDTATEACIQIKRWFSDSALTWGYQCFMPQSELNDPAKGFLLNGRLIVEVEFSLMGMFRNFI' A
#
# COMPACT_ATOMS: atom_id res chain seq x y z
N MET A 1 7.47 18.54 23.41
CA MET A 1 8.14 17.26 23.12
C MET A 1 7.13 16.17 23.42
N PRO A 2 6.69 15.35 22.45
CA PRO A 2 7.38 14.97 21.21
C PRO A 2 7.25 16.07 20.15
N ASP A 3 8.30 16.86 19.90
CA ASP A 3 9.29 16.74 18.83
C ASP A 3 8.66 16.77 17.44
N THR A 4 8.64 18.01 16.95
CA THR A 4 8.33 18.46 15.59
C THR A 4 9.33 17.84 14.61
N ALA A 5 9.22 16.54 14.37
CA ALA A 5 9.55 15.95 13.10
C ALA A 5 8.20 15.69 12.44
N THR A 6 7.79 16.60 11.55
CA THR A 6 6.91 16.22 10.46
C THR A 6 7.67 15.17 9.66
N GLU A 7 7.62 13.92 10.11
CA GLU A 7 7.64 12.81 9.18
C GLU A 7 6.49 13.12 8.24
N ALA A 8 6.82 13.62 7.06
CA ALA A 8 5.88 13.60 5.97
C ALA A 8 5.60 12.11 5.75
N CYS A 9 4.59 11.59 6.45
CA CYS A 9 3.99 10.31 6.15
C CYS A 9 3.75 10.39 4.65
N ILE A 10 4.45 9.57 3.87
CA ILE A 10 4.39 9.65 2.41
C ILE A 10 2.93 9.33 2.07
N GLN A 11 2.12 10.37 1.92
CA GLN A 11 0.71 10.24 1.64
C GLN A 11 0.62 9.98 0.15
N ILE A 12 0.64 8.69 -0.22
CA ILE A 12 0.60 8.32 -1.62
C ILE A 12 -0.83 8.49 -2.11
N LYS A 13 -1.00 9.42 -3.04
CA LYS A 13 -2.30 9.76 -3.62
C LYS A 13 -2.41 9.14 -5.00
N ARG A 14 -3.45 8.34 -5.20
CA ARG A 14 -3.81 7.77 -6.49
C ARG A 14 -5.24 8.16 -6.84
N TRP A 15 -5.42 8.76 -8.01
CA TRP A 15 -6.72 8.90 -8.63
C TRP A 15 -7.05 7.63 -9.41
N PHE A 16 -8.20 7.05 -9.13
CA PHE A 16 -8.73 5.91 -9.87
C PHE A 16 -9.67 6.41 -10.97
N SER A 17 -9.57 5.79 -12.14
CA SER A 17 -10.41 6.05 -13.32
C SER A 17 -10.57 4.78 -14.14
N ASP A 18 -11.43 4.80 -15.15
CA ASP A 18 -11.62 3.65 -16.05
C ASP A 18 -10.33 3.22 -16.77
N SER A 19 -9.39 4.16 -16.98
CA SER A 19 -8.06 3.89 -17.55
C SER A 19 -6.99 3.55 -16.52
N ALA A 20 -7.28 3.70 -15.22
CA ALA A 20 -6.34 3.55 -14.12
C ALA A 20 -7.00 2.83 -12.92
N LEU A 21 -7.45 1.60 -13.17
CA LEU A 21 -8.22 0.79 -12.22
C LEU A 21 -7.39 0.26 -11.05
N THR A 22 -6.07 0.09 -11.23
CA THR A 22 -5.19 -0.52 -10.22
C THR A 22 -4.00 0.37 -9.89
N TRP A 23 -3.44 0.11 -8.71
CA TRP A 23 -2.25 0.76 -8.22
C TRP A 23 -1.58 -0.11 -7.15
N GLY A 24 -0.27 0.04 -6.99
CA GLY A 24 0.55 -0.76 -6.09
C GLY A 24 2.02 -0.70 -6.48
N TYR A 25 2.80 -1.62 -5.91
CA TYR A 25 4.23 -1.74 -6.18
C TYR A 25 4.52 -3.03 -6.95
N GLN A 26 5.08 -2.90 -8.15
CA GLN A 26 5.52 -4.07 -8.92
C GLN A 26 6.57 -4.89 -8.17
N CYS A 27 7.45 -4.21 -7.45
CA CYS A 27 8.46 -4.81 -6.58
C CYS A 27 8.18 -4.43 -5.13
N PHE A 28 7.13 -4.99 -4.54
CA PHE A 28 6.74 -4.70 -3.15
C PHE A 28 7.78 -5.20 -2.13
N MET A 29 8.30 -6.41 -2.32
CA MET A 29 9.27 -7.04 -1.43
C MET A 29 10.13 -8.05 -2.22
N PRO A 30 11.43 -8.21 -1.87
CA PRO A 30 12.25 -9.28 -2.43
C PRO A 30 11.67 -10.66 -2.12
N GLN A 31 11.64 -11.55 -3.13
CA GLN A 31 11.18 -12.92 -2.94
C GLN A 31 12.01 -13.68 -1.90
N SER A 32 13.32 -13.39 -1.81
CA SER A 32 14.20 -13.99 -0.80
C SER A 32 13.79 -13.65 0.62
N GLU A 33 13.33 -12.43 0.87
CA GLU A 33 12.87 -12.01 2.21
C GLU A 33 11.50 -12.58 2.53
N LEU A 34 10.58 -12.58 1.55
CA LEU A 34 9.24 -13.15 1.74
C LEU A 34 9.30 -14.64 2.12
N ASN A 35 10.24 -15.39 1.53
CA ASN A 35 10.41 -16.82 1.76
C ASN A 35 11.35 -17.17 2.92
N ASP A 36 12.00 -16.19 3.56
CA ASP A 36 12.87 -16.44 4.70
C ASP A 36 12.02 -16.78 5.94
N PRO A 37 12.09 -18.01 6.48
CA PRO A 37 11.32 -18.41 7.65
C PRO A 37 11.63 -17.56 8.90
N ALA A 38 12.84 -17.00 8.99
CA ALA A 38 13.25 -16.14 10.09
C ALA A 38 12.55 -14.78 10.09
N LYS A 39 12.03 -14.34 8.92
CA LYS A 39 11.26 -13.10 8.79
C LYS A 39 9.79 -13.28 9.19
N GLY A 40 9.26 -14.49 9.15
CA GLY A 40 7.92 -14.82 9.62
C GLY A 40 6.76 -14.30 8.77
N PHE A 41 7.01 -13.80 7.55
CA PHE A 41 5.95 -13.31 6.65
C PHE A 41 5.06 -14.43 6.11
N LEU A 42 5.65 -15.59 5.83
CA LEU A 42 4.93 -16.77 5.34
C LEU A 42 4.76 -17.79 6.46
N LEU A 43 3.51 -18.07 6.82
CA LEU A 43 3.17 -19.12 7.77
C LEU A 43 2.34 -20.20 7.07
N ASN A 44 2.90 -21.40 6.92
CA ASN A 44 2.27 -22.52 6.21
C ASN A 44 1.82 -22.15 4.79
N GLY A 45 2.68 -21.45 4.04
CA GLY A 45 2.38 -21.00 2.68
C GLY A 45 1.32 -19.90 2.58
N ARG A 46 0.90 -19.30 3.71
CA ARG A 46 -0.07 -18.21 3.75
C ARG A 46 0.62 -16.90 4.11
N LEU A 47 0.23 -15.85 3.39
CA LEU A 47 0.63 -14.46 3.59
C LEU A 47 -0.63 -13.63 3.80
N ILE A 48 -0.58 -12.68 4.73
CA ILE A 48 -1.61 -11.66 4.90
C ILE A 48 -1.01 -10.35 4.39
N VAL A 49 -1.72 -9.68 3.48
CA VAL A 49 -1.36 -8.35 2.97
C VAL A 49 -2.46 -7.39 3.38
N GLU A 50 -2.09 -6.33 4.09
CA GLU A 50 -3.00 -5.30 4.56
C GLU A 50 -2.82 -4.02 3.75
N VAL A 51 -3.92 -3.31 3.51
CA VAL A 51 -3.91 -1.98 2.90
C VAL A 51 -4.83 -1.07 3.69
N GLU A 52 -4.29 0.06 4.12
CA GLU A 52 -5.07 1.17 4.67
C GLU A 52 -5.15 2.25 3.59
N PHE A 53 -6.36 2.69 3.26
CA PHE A 53 -6.55 3.83 2.37
C PHE A 53 -7.65 4.74 2.89
N SER A 54 -7.42 6.04 2.74
CA SER A 54 -8.41 7.07 3.01
C SER A 54 -8.98 7.60 1.70
N LEU A 55 -10.31 7.55 1.54
CA LEU A 55 -10.96 8.15 0.39
C LEU A 55 -10.89 9.68 0.49
N MET A 56 -10.14 10.31 -0.42
CA MET A 56 -10.05 11.77 -0.45
C MET A 56 -11.25 12.43 -1.14
N GLY A 57 -11.89 11.74 -2.09
CA GLY A 57 -13.05 12.26 -2.81
C GLY A 57 -13.47 11.36 -3.97
N MET A 58 -14.71 11.51 -4.43
CA MET A 58 -15.27 10.82 -5.59
C MET A 58 -15.86 11.85 -6.55
N PHE A 59 -15.36 11.88 -7.78
CA PHE A 59 -15.96 12.67 -8.85
C PHE A 59 -16.81 11.75 -9.72
N ARG A 60 -18.12 11.98 -9.74
CA ARG A 60 -19.02 11.34 -10.70
C ARG A 60 -19.22 12.31 -11.85
N ASN A 61 -18.85 11.89 -13.06
CA ASN A 61 -19.26 12.61 -14.25
C ASN A 61 -20.75 12.31 -14.47
N PHE A 62 -21.61 13.26 -14.13
CA PHE A 62 -23.01 13.24 -14.55
C PHE A 62 -23.03 13.68 -16.01
N ILE A 63 -23.22 12.72 -16.91
CA ILE A 63 -23.48 12.94 -18.34
C ILE A 63 -24.93 13.41 -18.49
#